data_AF-A0A242MM81-F1
#
_entry.id   AF-A0A242MM81-F1
#
_cell.length_a   1.000
_cell.length_b   1.000
_cell.length_c   1.000
_cell.angle_alpha   90.00
_cell.angle_beta   90.00
_cell.angle_gamma   90.00
#
_symmetry.space_group_name_H-M   'P 1'
#
loop_
_entity.id
_entity.type
_entity.pdbx_description
1 polymer ?
#
loop_
_entity_poly.entity_id
_entity_poly.type
_entity_poly.pdbx_seq_one_letter_code
_entity_poly.pdbx_strand_id
1 'polypeptide(L)'
;MNKQIKEVKDLAPEDNPEWGDTEFARARPASEVLPELYGQERAQELLRPRGRPKLENPKLPVKLRIDPDVVHAYKAQGDGWQTRMNAALRHYAMSHGLMR
;
A
#
# COMPACT_ATOMS: atom_id res chain seq x y z
N MET A 1 -2.23 -2.73 29.72
CA MET A 1 -2.90 -1.44 29.39
C MET A 1 -4.24 -1.79 28.77
N ASN A 2 -5.30 -1.85 29.58
CA ASN A 2 -6.62 -2.33 29.19
C ASN A 2 -7.34 -1.27 28.35
N LYS A 3 -7.50 -1.53 27.05
CA LYS A 3 -8.43 -0.76 26.22
C LYS A 3 -9.83 -1.30 26.52
N GLN A 4 -10.62 -0.54 27.29
CA GLN A 4 -12.06 -0.73 27.32
C GLN A 4 -12.57 -0.49 25.90
N ILE A 5 -13.01 -1.56 25.23
CA ILE A 5 -13.77 -1.45 23.99
C ILE A 5 -15.13 -0.91 24.44
N LYS A 6 -15.36 0.39 24.22
CA LYS A 6 -16.71 0.94 24.39
C LYS A 6 -17.60 0.27 23.35
N GLU A 7 -18.68 -0.34 23.81
CA GLU A 7 -19.78 -0.81 22.97
C GLU A 7 -20.13 0.30 21.97
N VAL A 8 -19.86 0.03 20.70
CA VAL A 8 -20.26 0.93 19.62
C VAL A 8 -21.75 0.66 19.44
N LYS A 9 -22.59 1.46 20.08
CA LYS A 9 -24.04 1.44 19.83
C LYS A 9 -24.22 1.61 18.31
N ASP A 10 -24.94 0.69 17.68
CA ASP A 10 -25.33 0.84 16.27
C ASP A 10 -26.20 2.10 16.18
N LEU A 11 -25.60 3.18 15.68
CA LEU A 11 -26.20 4.51 15.57
C LEU A 11 -26.93 4.72 14.24
N ALA A 12 -27.08 3.67 13.42
CA ALA A 12 -27.87 3.77 12.21
C ALA A 12 -29.35 3.94 12.64
N PRO A 13 -29.98 5.08 12.38
CA PRO A 13 -31.41 5.23 12.63
C PRO A 13 -32.16 4.18 11.82
N GLU A 14 -33.18 3.56 12.41
CA GLU A 14 -34.03 2.54 11.75
C GLU A 14 -34.69 3.09 10.47
N ASP A 15 -34.83 4.42 10.37
CA ASP A 15 -35.40 5.15 9.25
C ASP A 15 -34.36 5.65 8.21
N ASN A 16 -33.15 5.09 8.14
CA ASN A 16 -32.21 5.48 7.09
C ASN A 16 -32.65 4.91 5.73
N PRO A 17 -33.09 5.75 4.77
CA PRO A 17 -33.59 5.26 3.50
C PRO A 17 -32.46 4.63 2.69
N GLU A 18 -32.78 3.56 1.96
CA GLU A 18 -31.88 3.00 0.96
C GLU A 18 -31.58 4.04 -0.11
N TRP A 19 -30.31 4.14 -0.51
CA TRP A 19 -29.91 5.05 -1.58
C TRP A 19 -30.28 4.46 -2.93
N GLY A 20 -31.09 5.18 -3.71
CA GLY A 20 -31.45 4.83 -5.09
C GLY A 20 -30.62 5.57 -6.14
N ASP A 21 -30.94 5.35 -7.41
CA ASP A 21 -30.22 5.95 -8.54
C ASP A 21 -30.23 7.49 -8.51
N THR A 22 -31.34 8.08 -8.05
CA THR A 22 -31.49 9.54 -7.92
C THR A 22 -30.54 10.11 -6.86
N GLU A 23 -30.36 9.39 -5.75
CA GLU A 23 -29.43 9.76 -4.66
C GLU A 23 -27.98 9.71 -5.13
N PHE A 24 -27.61 8.68 -5.91
CA PHE A 24 -26.28 8.60 -6.51
C PHE A 24 -26.06 9.69 -7.56
N ALA A 25 -27.08 10.02 -8.36
CA ALA A 25 -26.98 11.07 -9.38
C ALA A 25 -26.72 12.46 -8.79
N ARG A 26 -27.19 12.73 -7.56
CA ARG A 26 -26.94 13.99 -6.84
C ARG A 26 -25.70 13.95 -5.93
N ALA A 27 -25.02 12.82 -5.82
CA ALA A 27 -23.86 12.68 -4.94
C ALA A 27 -22.70 13.56 -5.45
N ARG A 28 -22.04 14.25 -4.53
CA ARG A 28 -20.88 15.13 -4.83
C ARG A 28 -19.59 14.49 -4.34
N PRO A 29 -18.45 14.70 -5.03
CA PRO A 29 -17.15 14.23 -4.56
C PRO A 29 -16.81 14.76 -3.17
N ALA A 30 -16.19 13.92 -2.33
CA ALA A 30 -15.76 14.32 -1.00
C ALA A 30 -14.79 15.52 -1.03
N SER A 31 -14.00 15.68 -2.09
CA SER A 31 -13.11 16.83 -2.28
C SER A 31 -13.84 18.17 -2.37
N GLU A 32 -15.10 18.17 -2.80
CA GLU A 32 -15.92 19.37 -2.90
C GLU A 32 -16.72 19.64 -1.62
N VAL A 33 -17.16 18.57 -0.95
CA VAL A 33 -18.08 18.66 0.21
C VAL A 33 -17.32 18.81 1.53
N LEU A 34 -16.21 18.10 1.72
CA LEU A 34 -15.47 18.13 2.99
C LEU A 34 -14.94 19.52 3.38
N PRO A 35 -14.44 20.37 2.44
CA PRO A 35 -14.01 21.72 2.81
C PRO A 35 -15.16 22.61 3.28
N GLU A 36 -16.37 22.42 2.74
CA GLU A 36 -17.58 23.11 3.16
C GLU A 36 -18.02 22.70 4.57
N LEU A 37 -17.95 21.41 4.90
CA LEU A 37 -18.39 20.86 6.18
C LEU A 37 -17.39 21.06 7.33
N TYR A 38 -16.09 20.97 7.05
CA TYR A 38 -15.05 20.88 8.09
C TYR A 38 -13.96 21.94 7.97
N GLY A 39 -14.05 22.83 6.99
CA GLY A 39 -13.01 23.80 6.67
C GLY A 39 -11.84 23.20 5.86
N GLN A 40 -11.08 24.07 5.21
CA GLN A 40 -10.03 23.70 4.25
C GLN A 40 -8.95 22.78 4.86
N GLU A 41 -8.44 23.13 6.05
CA GLU A 41 -7.34 22.40 6.69
C GLU A 41 -7.73 20.96 7.05
N ARG A 42 -8.89 20.78 7.68
CA ARG A 42 -9.38 19.46 8.10
C ARG A 42 -9.75 18.60 6.90
N ALA A 43 -10.32 19.20 5.86
CA ALA A 43 -10.63 18.50 4.62
C ALA A 43 -9.37 17.96 3.91
N GLN A 44 -8.29 18.75 3.86
CA GLN A 44 -7.02 18.28 3.29
C GLN A 44 -6.44 17.07 4.03
N GLU A 45 -6.54 17.06 5.37
CA GLU A 45 -6.09 15.92 6.17
C GLU A 45 -6.91 14.66 5.87
N LEU A 46 -8.24 14.79 5.75
CA LEU A 46 -9.14 13.67 5.44
C LEU A 46 -8.97 13.14 4.00
N LEU A 47 -8.69 14.02 3.05
CA LEU A 47 -8.48 13.68 1.64
C LEU A 47 -7.08 13.14 1.34
N ARG A 48 -6.15 13.23 2.30
CA ARG A 48 -4.77 12.76 2.10
C ARG A 48 -4.77 11.25 1.82
N PRO A 49 -4.15 10.79 0.72
CA PRO A 49 -4.09 9.37 0.40
C PRO A 49 -3.42 8.60 1.54
N ARG A 50 -4.13 7.60 2.05
CA ARG A 50 -3.66 6.73 3.14
C ARG A 50 -2.85 5.59 2.54
N GLY A 51 -1.69 5.29 3.14
CA GLY A 51 -0.83 4.17 2.74
C GLY A 51 0.66 4.52 2.78
N ARG A 52 1.51 3.51 2.60
CA ARG A 52 2.95 3.73 2.43
C ARG A 52 3.17 4.56 1.16
N PRO A 53 4.00 5.62 1.18
CA PRO A 53 4.38 6.35 -0.02
C PRO A 53 4.84 5.39 -1.12
N LYS A 54 4.46 5.69 -2.37
CA LYS A 54 4.97 4.93 -3.52
C LYS A 54 6.50 5.04 -3.52
N LEU A 55 7.18 3.91 -3.69
CA LEU A 55 8.63 3.89 -3.80
C LEU A 55 9.00 4.33 -5.22
N GLU A 56 9.89 5.30 -5.36
CA GLU A 56 10.32 5.84 -6.68
C GLU A 56 10.88 4.76 -7.61
N ASN A 57 11.60 3.78 -7.06
CA ASN A 57 12.16 2.66 -7.82
C ASN A 57 11.92 1.32 -7.09
N PRO A 58 10.75 0.68 -7.29
CA PRO A 58 10.45 -0.59 -6.67
C PRO A 58 11.22 -1.74 -7.31
N LYS A 59 11.52 -2.77 -6.51
CA LYS A 59 12.06 -4.03 -7.04
C LYS A 59 11.03 -4.65 -8.00
N LEU A 60 11.47 -5.00 -9.21
CA LEU A 60 10.62 -5.63 -10.20
C LEU A 60 10.54 -7.14 -9.92
N PRO A 61 9.34 -7.73 -9.74
CA PRO A 61 9.18 -9.17 -9.61
C PRO A 61 9.39 -9.83 -10.97
N VAL A 62 10.46 -10.61 -11.12
CA VAL A 62 10.79 -11.35 -12.34
C VAL A 62 10.57 -12.84 -12.13
N LYS A 63 9.91 -13.52 -13.06
CA LYS A 63 9.84 -14.98 -13.10
C LYS A 63 11.08 -15.53 -13.81
N LEU A 64 12.07 -15.98 -13.05
CA LEU A 64 13.33 -16.55 -13.54
C LEU A 64 13.49 -18.00 -13.03
N ARG A 65 13.95 -18.90 -13.90
CA ARG A 65 14.42 -20.23 -13.49
C ARG A 65 15.90 -20.13 -13.11
N ILE A 66 16.24 -20.59 -11.92
CA ILE A 66 17.60 -20.61 -11.38
C ILE A 66 17.91 -22.06 -11.04
N ASP A 67 19.15 -22.49 -11.29
CA ASP A 67 19.59 -23.84 -10.95
C ASP A 67 19.43 -24.10 -9.44
N PRO A 68 19.01 -25.33 -9.06
CA PRO A 68 18.63 -25.64 -7.69
C PRO A 68 19.80 -25.52 -6.71
N ASP A 69 21.01 -25.92 -7.11
CA ASP A 69 22.23 -25.83 -6.32
C ASP A 69 22.57 -24.38 -5.93
N VAL A 70 22.42 -23.43 -6.86
CA VAL A 70 22.59 -22.00 -6.59
C VAL A 70 21.57 -21.53 -5.56
N VAL A 71 20.28 -21.88 -5.73
CA VAL A 71 19.22 -21.49 -4.78
C VAL A 71 19.49 -22.09 -3.40
N HIS A 72 19.93 -23.34 -3.33
CA HIS A 72 20.27 -24.01 -2.08
C HIS A 72 21.47 -23.33 -1.38
N ALA A 73 22.51 -22.97 -2.12
CA ALA A 73 23.68 -22.30 -1.59
C ALA A 73 23.34 -20.93 -0.96
N TYR A 74 22.45 -20.15 -1.58
CA TYR A 74 21.99 -18.89 -0.99
C TYR A 74 21.06 -19.12 0.21
N LYS A 75 20.08 -20.03 0.11
CA LYS A 75 19.16 -20.36 1.21
C LYS A 75 19.89 -20.83 2.47
N ALA A 76 20.98 -21.57 2.32
CA ALA A 76 21.79 -22.05 3.45
C ALA A 76 22.39 -20.90 4.29
N GLN A 77 22.49 -19.69 3.73
CA GLN A 77 22.98 -18.49 4.45
C GLN A 77 21.91 -17.88 5.38
N GLY A 78 20.70 -18.45 5.42
CA GLY A 78 19.61 -18.00 6.30
C GLY A 78 18.88 -16.76 5.78
N ASP A 79 18.30 -15.99 6.70
CA ASP A 79 17.48 -14.83 6.38
C ASP A 79 18.20 -13.81 5.49
N GLY A 80 17.44 -13.20 4.59
CA GLY A 80 17.98 -12.24 3.62
C GLY A 80 18.76 -12.85 2.45
N TRP A 81 18.69 -14.17 2.23
CA TRP A 81 19.37 -14.82 1.11
C TRP A 81 19.00 -14.26 -0.26
N GLN A 82 17.72 -13.86 -0.46
CA GLN A 82 17.29 -13.20 -1.70
C GLN A 82 17.95 -11.83 -1.90
N THR A 83 18.15 -11.07 -0.82
CA THR A 83 18.86 -9.80 -0.85
C THR A 83 20.33 -10.00 -1.24
N ARG A 84 20.98 -11.02 -0.68
CA ARG A 84 22.38 -11.39 -1.04
C ARG A 84 22.49 -11.85 -2.49
N MET A 85 21.55 -12.67 -2.96
CA MET A 85 21.48 -13.10 -4.36
C MET A 85 21.31 -11.90 -5.30
N ASN A 86 20.41 -10.96 -4.97
CA ASN A 86 20.25 -9.73 -5.75
C ASN A 86 21.51 -8.86 -5.77
N ALA A 87 22.24 -8.77 -4.65
CA ALA A 87 23.50 -8.03 -4.58
C ALA A 87 24.57 -8.67 -5.48
N ALA A 88 24.65 -10.00 -5.54
CA ALA A 88 25.55 -10.72 -6.43
C ALA A 88 25.22 -10.47 -7.91
N LEU A 89 23.93 -10.51 -8.29
CA LEU A 89 23.49 -10.18 -9.64
C LEU A 89 23.86 -8.74 -10.02
N ARG A 90 23.67 -7.78 -9.11
CA ARG A 90 24.05 -6.38 -9.33
C ARG A 90 25.56 -6.23 -9.50
N HIS A 91 26.35 -6.88 -8.64
CA HIS A 91 27.80 -6.84 -8.71
C HIS A 91 28.30 -7.40 -10.05
N TYR A 92 27.77 -8.54 -10.48
CA TYR A 92 28.08 -9.12 -11.78
C TYR A 92 27.75 -8.17 -12.93
N ALA A 93 26.56 -7.54 -12.89
CA ALA A 93 26.12 -6.60 -13.90
C ALA A 93 27.02 -5.34 -13.97
N MET A 94 27.47 -4.82 -12.83
CA MET A 94 28.42 -3.70 -12.77
C MET A 94 29.80 -4.09 -13.31
N SER A 95 30.35 -5.23 -12.87
CA SER A 95 31.71 -5.65 -13.28
C SER A 95 31.82 -6.03 -14.76
N HIS A 96 30.70 -6.38 -15.40
CA HIS A 96 30.64 -6.71 -16.83
C HIS A 96 30.03 -5.59 -17.67
N GLY A 97 29.85 -4.39 -17.10
CA GLY A 97 29.39 -3.20 -17.85
C GLY A 97 27.94 -3.26 -18.34
N LEU A 98 27.12 -4.16 -17.78
CA LEU A 98 25.68 -4.24 -18.02
C LEU A 98 24.92 -3.14 -17.27
N MET A 99 25.50 -2.64 -16.18
CA MET A 99 25.06 -1.45 -15.46
C MET A 99 26.19 -0.43 -15.48
N ARG A 100 26.02 0.63 -16.26
CA ARG A 100 26.88 1.83 -16.23
C ARG A 100 26.13 2.95 -15.54
#